data_AF-A0A4Z2DJU6-F1
#
_entry.id   AF-A0A4Z2DJU6-F1
#
_cell.length_a   1.000
_cell.length_b   1.000
_cell.length_c   1.000
_cell.angle_alpha   90.00
_cell.angle_beta   90.00
_cell.angle_gamma   90.00
#
_symmetry.space_group_name_H-M   'P 1'
#
loop_
_entity.id
_entity.type
_entity.pdbx_description
1 polymer ?
#
loop_
_entity_poly.entity_id
_entity_poly.type
_entity_poly.pdbx_seq_one_letter_code
_entity_poly.pdbx_strand_id
1 'polypeptide(L)'
;MADEKKTSSDKSAVANRPKKPEGLRLKEKIRRRKLVSAARKKVMLRRTHIVLKSLMKKRAEKYMHEYRKMAKREITSRREAKKTGNFYVPAEPKLAFVVRIRGINGVHPKPRKTMQLFRLRQINNGMFVRLNKLVAKAWLDGLSYLVIKTEAFDTEHVKTDNTIQVNPRRVEFSLPAKIQLNSHFLEHILISNILFSDI
;
A
#
# COMPACT_ATOMS: atom_id res chain seq x y z
N MET A 1 -46.74 -53.11 -3.56
CA MET A 1 -45.86 -53.17 -4.74
C MET A 1 -45.00 -51.92 -4.69
N ALA A 2 -43.67 -51.89 -4.70
CA ALA A 2 -42.56 -52.81 -4.51
C ALA A 2 -41.36 -51.84 -4.29
N ASP A 3 -40.41 -52.13 -3.41
CA ASP A 3 -39.05 -51.62 -3.62
C ASP A 3 -38.04 -52.41 -2.80
N GLU A 4 -36.88 -52.60 -3.42
CA GLU A 4 -36.16 -53.87 -3.43
C GLU A 4 -35.27 -54.13 -2.22
N LYS A 5 -35.18 -55.42 -1.88
CA LYS A 5 -34.10 -56.02 -1.10
C LYS A 5 -32.75 -55.60 -1.70
N LYS A 6 -31.95 -54.84 -0.96
CA LYS A 6 -30.51 -54.72 -1.23
C LYS A 6 -29.88 -56.10 -1.17
N THR A 7 -29.49 -56.60 -2.32
CA THR A 7 -28.80 -57.86 -2.55
C THR A 7 -27.46 -57.87 -1.81
N SER A 8 -27.20 -59.00 -1.17
CA SER A 8 -26.00 -59.39 -0.43
C SER A 8 -24.78 -59.72 -1.32
N SER A 9 -24.82 -59.38 -2.62
CA SER A 9 -23.87 -59.87 -3.63
C SER A 9 -22.60 -59.01 -3.82
N ASP A 10 -22.56 -57.78 -3.31
CA ASP A 10 -21.40 -56.88 -3.51
C ASP A 10 -20.23 -57.12 -2.52
N LYS A 11 -20.37 -58.06 -1.58
CA LYS A 11 -19.32 -58.33 -0.56
C LYS A 11 -18.27 -59.35 -1.02
N SER A 12 -18.51 -60.13 -2.07
CA SER A 12 -17.61 -61.23 -2.49
C SER A 12 -16.49 -60.79 -3.44
N ALA A 13 -16.66 -59.71 -4.20
CA ALA A 13 -15.67 -59.26 -5.21
C ALA A 13 -14.46 -58.48 -4.64
N VAL A 14 -14.44 -58.20 -3.33
CA VAL A 14 -13.38 -57.39 -2.68
C VAL A 14 -12.27 -58.26 -2.06
N ALA A 15 -12.48 -59.58 -1.94
CA ALA A 15 -11.59 -60.46 -1.19
C ALA A 15 -10.24 -60.81 -1.87
N ASN A 16 -10.13 -60.69 -3.21
CA ASN A 16 -8.97 -61.19 -3.99
C ASN A 16 -8.02 -60.11 -4.56
N ARG A 17 -7.99 -58.88 -4.02
CA ARG A 17 -7.02 -57.85 -4.46
C ARG A 17 -5.80 -57.80 -3.53
N PRO A 18 -4.56 -57.73 -4.04
CA PRO A 18 -3.38 -57.63 -3.18
C PRO A 18 -3.46 -56.38 -2.30
N LYS A 19 -3.24 -56.57 -0.99
CA LYS A 19 -3.35 -55.51 0.00
C LYS A 19 -2.25 -54.47 -0.25
N LYS A 20 -2.65 -53.21 -0.38
CA LYS A 20 -1.74 -52.10 -0.65
C LYS A 20 -0.61 -52.02 0.39
N PRO A 21 0.67 -51.82 -0.02
CA PRO A 21 1.80 -51.70 0.89
C PRO A 21 1.60 -50.65 1.99
N GLU A 22 2.06 -50.94 3.21
CA GLU A 22 1.79 -50.12 4.40
C GLU A 22 2.33 -48.69 4.27
N GLY A 23 3.51 -48.52 3.68
CA GLY A 23 4.12 -47.20 3.44
C GLY A 23 3.28 -46.30 2.52
N LEU A 24 2.60 -46.87 1.51
CA LEU A 24 1.70 -46.10 0.63
C LEU A 24 0.40 -45.73 1.35
N ARG A 25 -0.13 -46.62 2.21
CA ARG A 25 -1.33 -46.35 3.02
C ARG A 25 -1.10 -45.21 4.02
N LEU A 26 0.07 -45.18 4.67
CA LEU A 26 0.43 -44.10 5.59
C LEU A 26 0.55 -42.75 4.87
N LYS A 27 1.23 -42.73 3.71
CA LYS A 27 1.34 -41.52 2.85
C LYS A 27 -0.03 -40.99 2.43
N GLU A 28 -0.97 -41.87 2.07
CA GLU A 28 -2.34 -41.47 1.74
C GLU A 28 -3.11 -40.90 2.93
N LYS A 29 -2.98 -41.51 4.11
CA LYS A 29 -3.60 -40.99 5.34
C LYS A 29 -3.08 -39.58 5.68
N ILE A 30 -1.77 -39.36 5.54
CA ILE A 30 -1.15 -38.04 5.73
C ILE A 30 -1.67 -37.05 4.69
N ARG A 31 -1.72 -37.43 3.40
CA ARG A 31 -2.23 -36.58 2.32
C ARG A 31 -3.71 -36.20 2.55
N ARG A 32 -4.56 -37.15 2.92
CA ARG A 32 -5.97 -36.90 3.25
C ARG A 32 -6.10 -35.94 4.43
N ARG A 33 -5.33 -36.13 5.51
CA ARG A 33 -5.30 -35.21 6.66
C ARG A 33 -4.88 -33.79 6.26
N LYS A 34 -3.86 -33.65 5.40
CA LYS A 34 -3.42 -32.35 4.86
C LYS A 34 -4.48 -31.68 3.99
N LEU A 35 -5.18 -32.43 3.15
CA LEU A 35 -6.27 -31.88 2.32
C LEU A 35 -7.44 -31.40 3.17
N VAL A 36 -7.86 -32.19 4.17
CA VAL A 36 -8.93 -31.80 5.10
C VAL A 36 -8.53 -30.57 5.90
N SER A 37 -7.30 -30.50 6.41
CA SER A 37 -6.83 -29.33 7.15
C SER A 37 -6.70 -28.09 6.27
N ALA A 38 -6.24 -28.23 5.03
CA ALA A 38 -6.19 -27.14 4.04
C ALA A 38 -7.59 -26.63 3.69
N ALA A 39 -8.57 -27.53 3.49
CA ALA A 39 -9.95 -27.17 3.24
C ALA A 39 -10.56 -26.40 4.42
N ARG A 40 -10.34 -26.87 5.66
CA ARG A 40 -10.78 -26.18 6.89
C ARG A 40 -10.15 -24.79 7.01
N LYS A 41 -8.85 -24.65 6.75
CA LYS A 41 -8.15 -23.36 6.73
C LYS A 41 -8.74 -22.41 5.69
N LYS A 42 -9.02 -22.90 4.48
CA LYS A 42 -9.64 -22.10 3.40
C LYS A 42 -11.02 -21.57 3.79
N VAL A 43 -11.85 -22.40 4.45
CA VAL A 43 -13.17 -21.97 4.96
C VAL A 43 -13.01 -20.90 6.05
N MET A 44 -12.10 -21.09 7.01
CA MET A 44 -11.83 -20.07 8.03
C MET A 44 -11.36 -18.74 7.43
N LEU A 45 -10.38 -18.79 6.51
CA LEU A 45 -9.86 -17.59 5.84
C LEU A 45 -10.95 -16.84 5.06
N ARG A 46 -11.88 -17.56 4.43
CA ARG A 46 -13.04 -16.94 3.77
C ARG A 46 -13.95 -16.23 4.76
N ARG A 47 -14.26 -16.86 5.90
CA ARG A 47 -15.08 -16.26 6.95
C ARG A 47 -14.43 -15.00 7.52
N THR A 48 -13.13 -15.05 7.86
CA THR A 48 -12.41 -13.88 8.36
C THR A 48 -12.33 -12.78 7.31
N HIS A 49 -12.12 -13.11 6.04
CA HIS A 49 -12.09 -12.13 4.96
C HIS A 49 -13.42 -11.39 4.78
N ILE A 50 -14.56 -12.07 4.90
CA ILE A 50 -15.89 -11.45 4.82
C ILE A 50 -16.08 -10.42 5.94
N VAL A 51 -15.69 -10.79 7.18
CA VAL A 51 -15.76 -9.89 8.34
C VAL A 51 -14.81 -8.70 8.16
N LEU A 52 -13.58 -8.93 7.69
CA LEU A 52 -12.63 -7.85 7.42
C LEU A 52 -13.14 -6.91 6.32
N LYS A 53 -13.77 -7.43 5.26
CA LYS A 53 -14.33 -6.63 4.17
C LYS A 53 -15.43 -5.69 4.66
N SER A 54 -16.34 -6.16 5.51
CA SER A 54 -17.40 -5.31 6.08
C SER A 54 -16.81 -4.23 7.00
N LEU A 55 -15.77 -4.56 7.77
CA LEU A 55 -15.05 -3.61 8.61
C LEU A 55 -14.29 -2.55 7.78
N MET A 56 -13.62 -2.96 6.70
CA MET A 56 -12.93 -2.05 5.77
C MET A 56 -13.91 -1.07 5.12
N LYS A 57 -15.10 -1.54 4.73
CA LYS A 57 -16.16 -0.67 4.19
C LYS A 57 -16.59 0.39 5.21
N LYS A 58 -16.92 0.00 6.44
CA LYS A 58 -17.29 0.93 7.52
C LYS A 58 -16.19 1.96 7.80
N ARG A 59 -14.92 1.54 7.79
CA ARG A 59 -13.77 2.45 7.96
C ARG A 59 -13.64 3.44 6.81
N ALA A 60 -13.81 2.99 5.57
CA ALA A 60 -13.77 3.87 4.40
C ALA A 60 -14.85 4.95 4.46
N GLU A 61 -16.08 4.58 4.81
CA GLU A 61 -17.20 5.52 5.01
C GLU A 61 -16.88 6.56 6.11
N LYS A 62 -16.34 6.10 7.24
CA LYS A 62 -15.92 6.98 8.34
C LYS A 62 -14.85 7.99 7.89
N TYR A 63 -13.77 7.52 7.26
CA TYR A 63 -12.69 8.41 6.81
C TYR A 63 -13.16 9.41 5.75
N MET A 64 -14.02 8.99 4.82
CA MET A 64 -14.62 9.91 3.84
C MET A 64 -15.39 11.04 4.53
N HIS A 65 -16.20 10.73 5.54
CA HIS A 65 -16.93 11.74 6.29
C HIS A 65 -15.99 12.67 7.07
N GLU A 66 -14.94 12.13 7.71
CA GLU A 66 -13.92 12.91 8.41
C GLU A 66 -13.21 13.89 7.47
N TYR A 67 -12.74 13.45 6.29
CA TYR A 67 -12.08 14.32 5.32
C TYR A 67 -13.00 15.42 4.79
N ARG A 68 -14.26 15.09 4.45
CA ARG A 68 -15.26 16.10 4.03
C ARG A 68 -15.50 17.14 5.12
N LYS A 69 -15.58 16.71 6.38
CA LYS A 69 -15.76 17.61 7.53
C LYS A 69 -14.53 18.50 7.74
N MET A 70 -13.32 17.95 7.60
CA MET A 70 -12.07 18.71 7.69
C MET A 70 -11.96 19.77 6.59
N ALA A 71 -12.21 19.42 5.33
CA ALA A 71 -12.18 20.36 4.21
C ALA A 71 -13.19 21.51 4.39
N LYS A 72 -14.43 21.18 4.82
CA LYS A 72 -15.43 22.21 5.14
C LYS A 72 -14.97 23.12 6.27
N ARG A 73 -14.41 22.57 7.35
CA ARG A 73 -13.90 23.34 8.49
C ARG A 73 -12.81 24.32 8.09
N GLU A 74 -11.87 23.90 7.24
CA GLU A 74 -10.81 24.79 6.76
C GLU A 74 -11.38 25.98 5.97
N ILE A 75 -12.36 25.71 5.11
CA ILE A 75 -13.05 26.75 4.32
C ILE A 75 -13.84 27.69 5.25
N THR A 76 -14.57 27.17 6.23
CA THR A 76 -15.33 28.01 7.18
C THR A 76 -14.40 28.89 8.01
N SER A 77 -13.32 28.32 8.57
CA SER A 77 -12.35 29.09 9.36
C SER A 77 -11.68 30.20 8.53
N ARG A 78 -11.35 29.93 7.26
CA ARG A 78 -10.81 30.95 6.35
C ARG A 78 -11.81 32.08 6.08
N ARG A 79 -13.12 31.77 5.98
CA ARG A 79 -14.19 32.77 5.79
C ARG A 79 -14.48 33.57 7.05
N GLU A 80 -14.50 32.92 8.20
CA GLU A 80 -14.69 33.55 9.51
C GLU A 80 -13.59 34.55 9.81
N ALA A 81 -12.33 34.17 9.60
CA ALA A 81 -11.19 35.06 9.77
C ALA A 81 -11.30 36.29 8.84
N LYS A 82 -11.64 36.08 7.56
CA LYS A 82 -11.89 37.19 6.62
C LYS A 82 -13.03 38.11 7.08
N LYS A 83 -14.11 37.56 7.65
CA LYS A 83 -15.24 38.34 8.14
C LYS A 83 -14.88 39.20 9.35
N THR A 84 -14.05 38.68 10.26
CA THR A 84 -13.59 39.39 11.46
C THR A 84 -12.38 40.28 11.21
N GLY A 85 -11.84 40.30 9.99
CA GLY A 85 -10.62 41.04 9.64
C GLY A 85 -9.33 40.39 10.19
N ASN A 86 -9.39 39.14 10.64
CA ASN A 86 -8.24 38.38 11.12
C ASN A 86 -7.67 37.45 10.03
N PHE A 87 -6.46 36.93 10.22
CA PHE A 87 -5.80 36.03 9.26
C PHE A 87 -5.89 34.57 9.70
N TYR A 88 -6.21 33.68 8.76
CA TYR A 88 -6.19 32.23 8.98
C TYR A 88 -4.92 31.63 8.39
N VAL A 89 -4.08 31.05 9.25
CA VAL A 89 -2.87 30.31 8.84
C VAL A 89 -3.21 28.82 8.71
N PRO A 90 -3.05 28.22 7.52
CA PRO A 90 -3.30 26.79 7.34
C PRO A 90 -2.26 25.94 8.10
N ALA A 91 -2.64 24.71 8.46
CA ALA A 91 -1.72 23.81 9.13
C ALA A 91 -0.58 23.35 8.21
N GLU A 92 0.64 23.29 8.75
CA GLU A 92 1.79 22.77 8.02
C GLU A 92 1.60 21.29 7.63
N PRO A 93 2.05 20.89 6.42
CA PRO A 93 1.98 19.50 5.99
C PRO A 93 2.89 18.63 6.87
N LYS A 94 2.38 17.47 7.30
CA LYS A 94 3.12 16.52 8.15
C LYS A 94 3.82 15.39 7.39
N LEU A 95 3.46 15.20 6.12
CA LEU A 95 3.94 14.11 5.27
C LEU A 95 4.31 14.70 3.91
N ALA A 96 5.42 14.24 3.35
CA ALA A 96 5.83 14.54 1.98
C ALA A 96 5.98 13.24 1.20
N PHE A 97 5.68 13.32 -0.10
CA PHE A 97 6.04 12.29 -1.05
C PHE A 97 7.27 12.73 -1.82
N VAL A 98 8.33 11.93 -1.73
CA VAL A 98 9.61 12.26 -2.37
C VAL A 98 9.95 11.25 -3.44
N VAL A 99 10.27 11.76 -4.63
CA VAL A 99 10.62 10.97 -5.82
C VAL A 99 12.03 11.32 -6.27
N ARG A 100 12.80 10.29 -6.63
CA ARG A 100 14.11 10.48 -7.25
C ARG A 100 14.00 10.75 -8.74
N ILE A 101 14.54 11.88 -9.19
CA ILE A 101 14.53 12.28 -10.60
C ILE A 101 15.89 12.11 -11.29
N ARG A 102 17.01 12.17 -10.54
CA ARG A 102 18.36 12.06 -11.12
C ARG A 102 18.90 10.64 -10.99
N GLY A 103 19.72 10.25 -11.97
CA GLY A 103 20.47 8.98 -11.97
C GLY A 103 21.57 8.92 -10.91
N ILE A 104 22.45 7.92 -11.01
CA ILE A 104 23.55 7.71 -10.04
C ILE A 104 24.76 8.60 -10.36
N ASN A 105 24.96 8.91 -11.64
CA ASN A 105 26.13 9.63 -12.12
C ASN A 105 26.03 11.12 -11.83
N GLY A 106 27.15 11.74 -11.45
CA GLY A 106 27.22 13.18 -11.17
C GLY A 106 26.49 13.62 -9.89
N VAL A 107 26.20 12.70 -8.98
CA VAL A 107 25.62 13.01 -7.66
C VAL A 107 26.72 13.07 -6.61
N HIS A 108 26.81 14.19 -5.90
CA HIS A 108 27.74 14.34 -4.77
C HIS A 108 27.52 13.23 -3.71
N PRO A 109 28.58 12.70 -3.06
CA PRO A 109 28.47 11.59 -2.11
C PRO A 109 27.49 11.82 -0.95
N LYS A 110 27.35 13.06 -0.45
CA LYS A 110 26.43 13.40 0.65
C LYS A 110 24.94 13.20 0.26
N PRO A 111 24.41 13.86 -0.78
CA PRO A 111 23.05 13.59 -1.30
C PRO A 111 22.82 12.13 -1.69
N ARG A 112 23.85 11.48 -2.26
CA ARG A 112 23.80 10.05 -2.61
C ARG A 112 23.54 9.19 -1.37
N LYS A 113 24.17 9.50 -0.24
CA LYS A 113 23.96 8.77 1.01
C LYS A 113 22.58 9.04 1.60
N THR A 114 22.12 10.29 1.58
CA THR A 114 20.76 10.66 2.01
C THR A 114 19.68 9.90 1.23
N MET A 115 19.80 9.82 -0.09
CA MET A 115 18.87 9.04 -0.93
C MET A 115 18.90 7.54 -0.61
N GLN A 116 20.07 6.98 -0.27
CA GLN A 116 20.17 5.59 0.17
C GLN A 116 19.42 5.35 1.49
N LEU A 117 19.45 6.28 2.44
CA LEU A 117 18.71 6.18 3.70
C LEU A 117 17.19 6.15 3.48
N PHE A 118 16.69 6.98 2.56
CA PHE A 118 15.29 6.97 2.13
C PHE A 118 14.93 5.82 1.18
N ARG A 119 15.89 4.92 0.88
CA ARG A 119 15.75 3.79 -0.03
C ARG A 119 15.43 4.18 -1.49
N LEU A 120 15.76 5.42 -1.88
CA LEU A 120 15.60 5.94 -3.24
C LEU A 120 16.79 5.53 -4.12
N ARG A 121 16.94 4.23 -4.39
CA ARG A 121 18.10 3.65 -5.10
C ARG A 121 18.01 3.76 -6.62
N GLN A 122 16.82 3.73 -7.17
CA GLN A 122 16.56 3.81 -8.61
C GLN A 122 15.83 5.11 -8.93
N ILE A 123 15.90 5.51 -10.19
CA ILE A 123 15.15 6.65 -10.74
C ILE A 123 13.66 6.30 -10.70
N ASN A 124 12.80 7.30 -10.47
CA ASN A 124 11.34 7.16 -10.37
C ASN A 124 10.83 6.33 -9.19
N ASN A 125 11.71 5.95 -8.26
CA ASN A 125 11.25 5.40 -6.98
C ASN A 125 10.74 6.54 -6.10
N GLY A 126 9.69 6.23 -5.33
CA GLY A 126 9.05 7.16 -4.41
C GLY A 126 8.96 6.62 -2.98
N MET A 127 9.06 7.50 -1.99
CA MET A 127 8.85 7.19 -0.57
C MET A 127 7.99 8.28 0.09
N PHE A 128 7.03 7.85 0.93
CA PHE A 128 6.38 8.73 1.89
C PHE A 128 7.27 8.96 3.11
N VAL A 129 7.59 10.22 3.40
CA VAL A 129 8.43 10.61 4.53
C VAL A 129 7.68 11.58 5.44
N ARG A 130 7.74 11.32 6.75
CA ARG A 130 7.24 12.26 7.75
C ARG A 130 8.12 13.50 7.78
N LEU A 131 7.50 14.68 7.72
CA LEU A 131 8.19 15.95 7.78
C LEU A 131 8.60 16.24 9.22
N ASN A 132 9.91 16.18 9.46
CA ASN A 132 10.57 16.58 10.70
C ASN A 132 11.62 17.64 10.35
N LYS A 133 12.03 18.49 11.30
CA LYS A 133 13.09 19.50 11.09
C LYS A 133 14.38 18.92 10.51
N LEU A 134 14.82 17.77 11.02
CA LEU A 134 16.03 17.08 10.54
C LEU A 134 15.88 16.56 9.12
N VAL A 135 14.69 16.01 8.82
CA VAL A 135 14.36 15.46 7.51
C VAL A 135 14.32 16.62 6.51
N ALA A 136 13.62 17.72 6.82
CA ALA A 136 13.60 18.96 6.03
C ALA A 136 15.02 19.43 5.64
N LYS A 137 15.93 19.52 6.64
CA LYS A 137 17.33 19.91 6.40
C LYS A 137 18.09 18.93 5.51
N ALA A 138 17.89 17.62 5.68
CA ALA A 138 18.56 16.62 4.85
C ALA A 138 18.14 16.68 3.38
N TRP A 139 16.93 17.15 3.07
CA TRP A 139 16.49 17.36 1.69
C TRP A 139 17.11 18.60 1.06
N LEU A 140 17.39 19.66 1.82
CA LEU A 140 18.04 20.87 1.30
C LEU A 140 19.34 20.54 0.56
N ASP A 141 20.13 19.62 1.11
CA ASP A 141 21.36 19.12 0.47
C ASP A 141 21.09 18.38 -0.86
N GLY A 142 19.89 17.81 -1.03
CA GLY A 142 19.53 16.92 -2.13
C GLY A 142 18.44 17.46 -3.08
N LEU A 143 17.98 18.71 -2.92
CA LEU A 143 16.84 19.27 -3.67
C LEU A 143 17.02 19.18 -5.19
N SER A 144 18.24 19.33 -5.70
CA SER A 144 18.49 19.23 -7.15
C SER A 144 18.32 17.82 -7.72
N TYR A 145 18.24 16.79 -6.87
CA TYR A 145 18.14 15.38 -7.27
C TYR A 145 16.74 14.77 -7.03
N LEU A 146 15.84 15.53 -6.39
CA LEU A 146 14.60 15.02 -5.81
C LEU A 146 13.43 15.96 -6.17
N VAL A 147 12.25 15.37 -6.39
CA VAL A 147 10.99 16.13 -6.45
C VAL A 147 10.20 15.83 -5.19
N ILE A 148 9.79 16.88 -4.50
CA ILE A 148 9.02 16.79 -3.27
C ILE A 148 7.62 17.32 -3.55
N LYS A 149 6.61 16.48 -3.31
CA LYS A 149 5.23 16.93 -3.21
C LYS A 149 4.81 16.96 -1.75
N THR A 150 4.42 18.15 -1.28
CA THR A 150 3.86 18.38 0.07
C THR A 150 2.35 18.59 0.06
N GLU A 151 1.71 18.48 -1.10
CA GLU A 151 0.25 18.55 -1.21
C GLU A 151 -0.39 17.44 -0.38
N ALA A 152 -1.55 17.76 0.21
CA ALA A 152 -2.41 16.77 0.84
C ALA A 152 -2.64 15.66 -0.20
N PHE A 153 -2.03 14.49 0.02
CA PHE A 153 -2.17 13.37 -0.89
C PHE A 153 -3.61 12.87 -0.73
N ASP A 154 -4.53 13.46 -1.49
CA ASP A 154 -5.88 12.95 -1.60
C ASP A 154 -5.74 11.49 -2.01
N THR A 155 -6.30 10.62 -1.17
CA THR A 155 -6.18 9.15 -1.25
C THR A 155 -6.63 8.59 -2.60
N GLU A 156 -7.22 9.41 -3.46
CA GLU A 156 -7.61 9.09 -4.84
C GLU A 156 -6.40 8.86 -5.77
N HIS A 157 -5.24 9.46 -5.52
CA HIS A 157 -4.05 9.31 -6.38
C HIS A 157 -3.20 8.06 -6.09
N VAL A 158 -3.49 7.32 -5.00
CA VAL A 158 -2.79 6.06 -4.63
C VAL A 158 -3.43 4.84 -5.31
N LYS A 159 -4.51 5.04 -6.08
CA LYS A 159 -5.35 3.97 -6.64
C LYS A 159 -4.79 3.33 -7.92
N THR A 160 -3.77 3.91 -8.53
CA THR A 160 -3.06 3.31 -9.66
C THR A 160 -1.96 2.37 -9.18
N ASP A 161 -2.19 1.08 -9.42
CA ASP A 161 -1.20 -0.01 -9.54
C ASP A 161 -0.25 -0.31 -8.38
N ASN A 162 -0.70 -0.11 -7.13
CA ASN A 162 0.08 -0.53 -5.96
C ASN A 162 0.07 -2.06 -5.78
N THR A 163 1.07 -2.71 -6.39
CA THR A 163 1.51 -4.03 -5.94
C THR A 163 2.32 -3.85 -4.66
N ILE A 164 1.67 -3.77 -3.49
CA ILE A 164 2.37 -3.97 -2.21
C ILE A 164 2.67 -5.48 -2.11
N GLN A 165 3.72 -5.94 -2.78
CA GLN A 165 4.28 -7.24 -2.49
C GLN A 165 5.02 -7.14 -1.15
N VAL A 166 4.37 -7.58 -0.07
CA VAL A 166 5.05 -7.83 1.20
C VAL A 166 5.91 -9.09 1.03
N ASN A 167 7.01 -8.94 0.31
CA ASN A 167 8.11 -9.89 0.36
C ASN A 167 8.83 -9.67 1.69
N PRO A 168 9.12 -10.70 2.51
CA PRO A 168 9.82 -10.53 3.78
C PRO A 168 11.27 -10.01 3.65
N ARG A 169 11.71 -9.61 2.45
CA ARG A 169 13.05 -9.11 2.14
C ARG A 169 13.10 -7.74 1.44
N ARG A 170 11.99 -7.18 0.94
CA ARG A 170 12.01 -5.90 0.20
C ARG A 170 10.64 -5.21 0.14
N VAL A 171 10.60 -3.92 0.48
CA VAL A 171 9.46 -3.03 0.25
C VAL A 171 9.92 -1.96 -0.72
N GLU A 172 9.57 -2.09 -2.00
CA GLU A 172 9.88 -1.12 -3.06
C GLU A 172 8.57 -0.65 -3.72
N PHE A 173 8.42 0.66 -3.87
CA PHE A 173 7.35 1.29 -4.64
C PHE A 173 7.96 1.73 -5.98
N SER A 174 7.60 1.05 -7.06
CA SER A 174 7.99 1.40 -8.43
C SER A 174 6.82 2.12 -9.10
N LEU A 175 7.02 3.37 -9.49
CA LEU A 175 6.04 4.08 -10.33
C LEU A 175 6.19 3.62 -11.79
N PRO A 176 5.11 3.49 -12.57
CA PRO A 176 5.20 3.13 -13.99
C PRO A 176 5.97 4.20 -14.78
N ALA A 177 6.68 3.76 -15.82
CA ALA A 177 7.70 4.52 -16.56
C ALA A 177 7.21 5.77 -17.33
N LYS A 178 5.94 6.18 -17.18
CA LYS A 178 5.37 7.39 -17.81
C LYS A 178 4.56 8.18 -16.80
N ILE A 179 5.26 9.01 -16.02
CA ILE A 179 4.68 10.28 -15.57
C ILE A 179 5.19 11.29 -16.60
N GLN A 180 4.39 11.56 -17.64
CA GLN A 180 4.59 12.76 -18.45
C GLN A 180 4.38 13.95 -17.51
N LEU A 181 5.48 14.58 -17.11
CA LEU A 181 5.46 15.83 -16.39
C LEU A 181 4.87 16.87 -17.37
N ASN A 182 3.55 17.10 -17.28
CA ASN A 182 2.89 18.16 -18.03
C ASN A 182 3.56 19.50 -17.72
N SER A 183 3.62 20.42 -18.69
CA SER A 183 4.29 21.73 -18.56
C SER A 183 3.85 22.55 -17.34
N HIS A 184 2.62 22.34 -16.85
CA HIS A 184 2.10 22.95 -15.63
C HIS A 184 2.85 22.54 -14.33
N PHE A 185 3.54 21.39 -14.37
CA PHE A 185 4.28 20.81 -13.24
C PHE A 185 5.63 21.50 -13.00
N LEU A 186 6.18 22.18 -14.01
CA LEU A 186 7.44 22.93 -13.89
C LEU A 186 7.25 24.28 -13.17
N GLU A 187 6.07 24.88 -13.27
CA GLU A 187 5.79 26.18 -12.64
C GLU A 187 5.71 26.07 -11.10
N HIS A 188 5.20 24.96 -10.56
CA HIS A 188 5.19 24.72 -9.11
C HIS A 188 6.59 24.48 -8.52
N ILE A 189 7.53 23.97 -9.31
CA ILE A 189 8.92 23.75 -8.87
C ILE A 189 9.64 25.09 -8.68
N LEU A 190 9.41 26.05 -9.59
CA LEU A 190 9.99 27.40 -9.50
C LEU A 190 9.44 28.21 -8.31
N ILE A 191 8.14 28.10 -8.03
CA ILE A 191 7.52 28.83 -6.91
C ILE A 191 8.03 28.30 -5.56
N SER A 192 8.32 27.00 -5.44
CA SER A 192 8.85 26.41 -4.20
C SER A 192 10.29 26.82 -3.89
N ASN A 193 11.12 27.08 -4.91
CA ASN A 193 12.49 27.59 -4.72
C ASN A 193 12.54 29.05 -4.25
N ILE A 194 11.50 29.84 -4.54
CA ILE A 194 11.40 31.25 -4.11
C ILE A 194 10.89 31.37 -2.67
N LEU A 195 10.05 30.44 -2.20
CA LEU A 195 9.50 30.48 -0.83
C LEU A 195 10.41 29.85 0.23
N PHE A 196 11.45 29.11 -0.15
CA PHE A 196 12.39 28.46 0.78
C PHE A 196 13.71 29.23 0.96
N SER A 197 13.90 30.38 0.29
CA SER A 197 15.07 31.25 0.45
C SER A 197 14.98 32.24 1.61
N ASP A 198 13.81 32.36 2.26
CA ASP A 198 13.56 33.30 3.37
C ASP A 198 13.41 32.62 4.75
N ILE A 199 13.98 31.41 4.93
CA ILE A 199 14.11 30.72 6.23
C ILE A 199 15.58 30.45 6.56
#